data_AF-A0A1S6FK44-F1
#
_entry.id   AF-A0A1S6FK44-F1
#
_cell.length_a   1.000
_cell.length_b   1.000
_cell.length_c   1.000
_cell.angle_alpha   90.00
_cell.angle_beta   90.00
_cell.angle_gamma   90.00
#
_symmetry.space_group_name_H-M   'P 1'
#
loop_
_entity.id
_entity.type
_entity.pdbx_description
1 polymer ?
#
loop_
_entity_poly.entity_id
_entity_poly.type
_entity_poly.pdbx_seq_one_letter_code
_entity_poly.pdbx_strand_id
1 'polypeptide(L)'
;MLRNLLGGLLIAVLAVTLLMTKRDWFLSDQHWAVTDVAAIPPGSGELRDNLDRIVSMYGVHVPQRPNKAEQFYQTLSAAGQAPRARVKDNYQPPRLGHAVRQWSFLGMPFGWHSSLGLVLYSRDRWELVAAPLGEEGQAMLKREVGRDLGKGFFFPFWAHTWGWLYLAGVALWGWLYHRSVVRGREELGII
;
A
#
# COMPACT_ATOMS: atom_id res chain seq x y z
N MET A 1 25.62 25.05 -4.01
CA MET A 1 24.33 25.24 -3.30
C MET A 1 23.22 24.33 -3.81
N LEU A 2 22.90 24.30 -5.11
CA LEU A 2 21.79 23.51 -5.67
C LEU A 2 21.85 21.99 -5.35
N ARG A 3 23.06 21.40 -5.35
CA ARG A 3 23.29 19.98 -5.02
C ARG A 3 22.90 19.61 -3.57
N ASN A 4 23.14 20.52 -2.63
CA ASN A 4 22.83 20.30 -1.21
C ASN A 4 21.33 20.50 -0.94
N LEU A 5 20.71 21.45 -1.65
CA LEU A 5 19.25 21.69 -1.59
C LEU A 5 18.46 20.50 -2.15
N LEU A 6 18.87 19.96 -3.31
CA LEU A 6 18.24 18.77 -3.89
C LEU A 6 18.41 17.54 -3.00
N GLY A 7 19.60 17.34 -2.41
CA GLY A 7 19.84 16.25 -1.46
C GLY A 7 18.98 16.38 -0.20
N GLY A 8 18.89 17.57 0.39
CA GLY A 8 18.06 17.83 1.56
C GLY A 8 16.58 17.61 1.30
N LEU A 9 16.07 18.07 0.16
CA LEU A 9 14.68 17.85 -0.25
C LEU A 9 14.37 16.35 -0.42
N LEU A 10 15.27 15.61 -1.06
CA LEU A 10 15.12 14.17 -1.27
C LEU A 10 15.05 13.41 0.06
N ILE A 11 15.91 13.77 1.02
CA ILE A 11 15.91 13.20 2.37
C ILE A 11 14.62 13.54 3.10
N ALA A 12 14.14 14.78 3.03
CA ALA A 12 12.89 15.20 3.67
C ALA A 12 11.68 14.43 3.13
N VAL A 13 11.58 14.29 1.80
CA VAL A 13 10.52 13.49 1.15
C VAL A 13 10.59 12.02 1.56
N LEU A 14 11.80 11.46 1.61
CA LEU A 14 12.01 10.09 2.09
C LEU A 14 11.58 9.92 3.55
N ALA A 15 11.98 10.83 4.43
CA ALA A 15 11.62 10.78 5.84
C ALA A 15 10.09 10.84 6.03
N VAL A 16 9.41 11.76 5.33
CA VAL A 16 7.95 11.86 5.38
C VAL A 16 7.29 10.58 4.85
N THR A 17 7.76 10.05 3.73
CA THR A 17 7.18 8.83 3.12
C THR A 17 7.39 7.60 4.02
N LEU A 18 8.56 7.49 4.66
CA LEU A 18 8.90 6.43 5.61
C LEU A 18 8.12 6.52 6.93
N LEU A 19 7.72 7.73 7.35
CA LEU A 19 6.87 7.95 8.52
C LEU A 19 5.39 7.66 8.23
N MET A 20 4.92 8.03 7.04
CA MET A 20 3.52 7.86 6.64
C MET A 20 3.19 6.43 6.18
N THR A 21 4.19 5.62 5.80
CA THR A 21 3.98 4.23 5.41
C THR A 21 3.60 3.35 6.60
N LYS A 22 2.55 2.53 6.42
CA LYS A 22 2.12 1.48 7.37
C LYS A 22 3.05 0.26 7.38
N ARG A 23 4.09 0.26 6.54
CA ARG A 23 5.00 -0.87 6.37
C ARG A 23 6.12 -0.87 7.39
N ASP A 24 6.47 -2.06 7.84
CA ASP A 24 7.55 -2.27 8.79
C ASP A 24 8.93 -2.02 8.15
N TRP A 25 9.89 -1.60 8.96
CA TRP A 25 11.28 -1.43 8.54
C TRP A 25 12.04 -2.75 8.69
N PHE A 26 11.59 -3.78 7.99
CA PHE A 26 12.33 -5.02 7.86
C PHE A 26 13.12 -5.07 6.55
N LEU A 27 14.19 -5.85 6.56
CA LEU A 27 15.00 -6.18 5.39
C LEU A 27 14.17 -6.86 4.29
N SER A 28 13.06 -7.52 4.62
CA SER A 28 12.09 -7.99 3.64
C SER A 28 10.79 -8.29 4.36
N ASP A 29 9.71 -7.64 3.96
CA ASP A 29 8.36 -7.93 4.47
C ASP A 29 7.41 -8.20 3.30
N GLN A 30 6.56 -9.21 3.47
CA GLN A 30 5.47 -9.55 2.56
C GLN A 30 4.15 -9.12 3.20
N HIS A 31 3.66 -7.95 2.80
CA HIS A 31 2.41 -7.43 3.34
C HIS A 31 1.22 -7.86 2.50
N TRP A 32 0.17 -8.36 3.15
CA TRP A 32 -1.08 -8.64 2.47
C TRP A 32 -1.88 -7.36 2.25
N ALA A 33 -2.37 -7.17 1.04
CA ALA A 33 -3.15 -6.00 0.67
C ALA A 33 -4.25 -6.36 -0.32
N VAL A 34 -5.30 -5.55 -0.35
CA VAL A 34 -6.34 -5.63 -1.37
C VAL A 34 -6.31 -4.34 -2.18
N THR A 35 -6.16 -4.50 -3.49
CA THR A 35 -6.28 -3.40 -4.45
C THR A 35 -7.74 -3.24 -4.81
N ASP A 36 -8.29 -2.04 -4.67
CA ASP A 36 -9.68 -1.75 -5.07
C ASP A 36 -9.83 -1.96 -6.57
N VAL A 37 -10.82 -2.76 -6.97
CA VAL A 37 -11.14 -3.02 -8.38
C VAL A 37 -12.35 -2.20 -8.78
N ALA A 38 -13.46 -2.36 -8.06
CA ALA A 38 -14.69 -1.66 -8.33
C ALA A 38 -15.62 -1.63 -7.10
N ALA A 39 -16.37 -0.54 -6.97
CA ALA A 39 -17.53 -0.53 -6.09
C ALA A 39 -18.64 -1.45 -6.67
N ILE A 40 -19.28 -2.22 -5.80
CA ILE A 40 -20.44 -3.03 -6.18
C ILE A 40 -21.67 -2.12 -6.18
N PRO A 41 -22.39 -1.98 -7.30
CA PRO A 41 -23.56 -1.11 -7.35
C PRO A 41 -24.68 -1.63 -6.42
N PRO A 42 -25.53 -0.76 -5.87
CA PRO A 42 -26.66 -1.16 -5.03
C PRO A 42 -27.74 -1.88 -5.84
N GLY A 43 -28.41 -2.87 -5.24
CA GLY A 43 -29.50 -3.65 -5.84
C GLY A 43 -29.61 -5.04 -5.22
N SER A 44 -30.53 -5.86 -5.71
CA SER A 44 -30.88 -7.16 -5.13
C SER A 44 -30.22 -8.34 -5.85
N GLY A 45 -30.09 -9.46 -5.15
CA GLY A 45 -29.50 -10.70 -5.67
C GLY A 45 -29.01 -11.60 -4.54
N GLU A 46 -28.91 -12.90 -4.78
CA GLU A 46 -28.50 -13.88 -3.76
C GLU A 46 -27.14 -13.52 -3.13
N LEU A 47 -26.19 -13.10 -3.97
CA LEU A 47 -24.86 -12.70 -3.51
C LEU A 47 -24.87 -11.26 -2.97
N ARG A 48 -25.56 -10.33 -3.65
CA ARG A 48 -25.63 -8.91 -3.26
C ARG A 48 -26.33 -8.66 -1.94
N ASP A 49 -27.39 -9.39 -1.64
CA ASP A 49 -28.15 -9.28 -0.40
C ASP A 49 -27.39 -9.87 0.79
N ASN A 50 -26.34 -10.65 0.53
CA ASN A 50 -25.52 -11.31 1.55
C ASN A 50 -24.06 -10.85 1.60
N LEU A 51 -23.67 -9.76 0.91
CA LEU A 51 -22.27 -9.32 0.83
C LEU A 51 -21.63 -9.13 2.21
N ASP A 52 -22.31 -8.41 3.10
CA ASP A 52 -21.80 -8.13 4.46
C ASP A 52 -21.63 -9.43 5.26
N ARG A 53 -22.59 -10.34 5.13
CA ARG A 53 -22.54 -11.66 5.76
C ARG A 53 -21.38 -12.49 5.21
N ILE A 54 -21.19 -12.52 3.90
CA ILE A 54 -20.13 -13.30 3.25
C ILE A 54 -18.76 -12.80 3.70
N VAL A 55 -18.55 -11.48 3.69
CA VAL A 55 -17.29 -10.88 4.12
C VAL A 55 -17.05 -11.09 5.61
N SER A 56 -18.06 -10.92 6.47
CA SER A 56 -17.89 -11.08 7.93
C SER A 56 -17.74 -12.53 8.40
N MET A 57 -18.40 -13.50 7.75
CA MET A 57 -18.36 -14.91 8.19
C MET A 57 -17.23 -15.72 7.54
N TYR A 58 -16.93 -15.45 6.26
CA TYR A 58 -15.98 -16.24 5.47
C TYR A 58 -14.75 -15.43 5.05
N GLY A 59 -14.66 -14.17 5.45
CA GLY A 59 -13.52 -13.32 5.16
C GLY A 59 -12.31 -13.63 6.03
N VAL A 60 -11.14 -13.44 5.45
CA VAL A 60 -9.88 -13.39 6.19
C VAL A 60 -9.77 -12.01 6.82
N HIS A 61 -9.73 -11.97 8.15
CA HIS A 61 -9.56 -10.74 8.92
C HIS A 61 -8.07 -10.40 9.02
N VAL A 62 -7.67 -9.30 8.40
CA VAL A 62 -6.30 -8.79 8.48
C VAL A 62 -6.28 -7.50 9.30
N PRO A 63 -5.66 -7.51 10.49
CA PRO A 63 -5.60 -6.32 11.33
C PRO A 63 -4.78 -5.24 10.62
N GLN A 64 -5.35 -4.04 10.52
CA GLN A 64 -4.64 -2.87 10.03
C GLN A 64 -3.76 -2.30 11.14
N ARG A 65 -2.45 -2.37 10.93
CA ARG A 65 -1.52 -1.69 11.80
C ARG A 65 -1.60 -0.18 11.60
N PRO A 66 -1.63 0.63 12.67
CA PRO A 66 -1.53 2.07 12.56
C PRO A 66 -0.20 2.44 11.89
N ASN A 67 -0.19 3.51 11.09
CA ASN A 67 1.06 4.03 10.53
C ASN A 67 1.97 4.61 11.64
N LYS A 68 3.24 4.88 11.33
CA LYS A 68 4.18 5.32 12.38
C LYS A 68 3.80 6.67 12.98
N ALA A 69 3.23 7.57 12.18
CA ALA A 69 2.73 8.85 12.68
C ALA A 69 1.53 8.67 13.65
N GLU A 70 0.63 7.73 13.36
CA GLU A 70 -0.48 7.34 14.22
C GLU A 70 0.02 6.67 15.50
N GLN A 71 1.01 5.78 15.42
CA GLN A 71 1.66 5.17 16.59
C GLN A 71 2.29 6.24 17.48
N PHE A 72 3.02 7.18 16.88
CA PHE A 72 3.63 8.30 17.61
C PHE A 72 2.57 9.23 18.24
N TYR A 73 1.50 9.53 17.52
CA TYR A 73 0.40 10.31 18.09
C TYR A 73 -0.29 9.57 19.24
N GLN A 74 -0.47 8.25 19.12
CA GLN A 74 -1.02 7.41 20.18
C GLN A 74 -0.15 7.46 21.42
N THR A 75 1.18 7.36 21.29
CA THR A 75 2.09 7.47 22.45
C THR A 75 2.06 8.86 23.08
N LEU A 76 2.04 9.94 22.27
CA LEU A 76 1.88 11.31 22.79
C LEU A 76 0.54 11.49 23.52
N SER A 77 -0.55 10.94 22.98
CA SER A 77 -1.86 11.02 23.60
C SER A 77 -1.95 10.20 24.90
N ALA A 78 -1.28 9.04 24.96
CA ALA A 78 -1.17 8.23 26.16
C ALA A 78 -0.34 8.93 27.26
N ALA A 79 0.69 9.69 26.85
CA ALA A 79 1.48 10.54 27.73
C ALA A 79 0.77 11.85 28.14
N GLY A 80 -0.46 12.10 27.67
CA GLY A 80 -1.21 13.33 27.96
C GLY A 80 -0.71 14.58 27.23
N GLN A 81 0.21 14.42 26.26
CA GLN A 81 0.82 15.52 25.51
C GLN A 81 0.04 15.89 24.23
N ALA A 82 -0.96 15.08 23.85
CA ALA A 82 -1.84 15.34 22.71
C ALA A 82 -3.30 14.98 23.05
N PRO A 83 -4.30 15.69 22.51
CA PRO A 83 -5.71 15.32 22.69
C PRO A 83 -5.96 13.92 22.12
N ARG A 84 -6.92 13.17 22.68
CA ARG A 84 -7.33 11.89 22.09
C ARG A 84 -8.01 12.14 20.75
N ALA A 85 -7.48 11.56 19.67
CA ALA A 85 -8.11 11.65 18.38
C ALA A 85 -9.50 11.00 18.44
N ARG A 86 -10.56 11.74 18.06
CA ARG A 86 -11.89 11.15 17.88
C ARG A 86 -11.87 10.28 16.64
N VAL A 87 -11.94 8.97 16.88
CA VAL A 87 -12.02 7.97 15.82
C VAL A 87 -13.48 7.89 15.36
N LYS A 88 -13.75 8.28 14.12
CA LYS A 88 -15.01 7.86 13.47
C LYS A 88 -14.79 6.47 12.89
N ASP A 89 -15.67 5.54 13.21
CA ASP A 89 -15.74 4.25 12.53
C ASP A 89 -16.11 4.53 11.07
N ASN A 90 -15.18 4.23 10.17
CA ASN A 90 -15.32 4.50 8.75
C ASN A 90 -15.55 3.17 8.04
N TYR A 91 -16.60 2.48 8.46
CA TYR A 91 -17.03 1.25 7.81
C TYR A 91 -17.32 1.52 6.33
N GLN A 92 -16.62 0.80 5.46
CA GLN A 92 -16.90 0.81 4.02
C GLN A 92 -17.71 -0.43 3.65
N PRO A 93 -18.82 -0.27 2.90
CA PRO A 93 -19.57 -1.42 2.40
C PRO A 93 -18.66 -2.30 1.51
N PRO A 94 -18.94 -3.61 1.41
CA PRO A 94 -18.13 -4.54 0.63
C PRO A 94 -17.94 -4.08 -0.82
N ARG A 95 -16.70 -4.15 -1.27
CA ARG A 95 -16.27 -3.80 -2.63
C ARG A 95 -15.57 -4.99 -3.27
N LEU A 96 -15.50 -4.96 -4.60
CA LEU A 96 -14.68 -5.91 -5.33
C LEU A 96 -13.24 -5.41 -5.30
N GLY A 97 -12.33 -6.27 -4.88
CA GLY A 97 -10.90 -6.02 -4.88
C GLY A 97 -10.11 -7.18 -5.43
N HIS A 98 -8.81 -6.97 -5.56
CA HIS A 98 -7.87 -8.01 -5.93
C HIS A 98 -6.85 -8.21 -4.80
N ALA A 99 -6.80 -9.42 -4.25
CA ALA A 99 -5.89 -9.79 -3.18
C ALA A 99 -4.47 -9.96 -3.72
N VAL A 100 -3.54 -9.20 -3.16
CA VAL A 100 -2.14 -9.16 -3.56
C VAL A 100 -1.23 -9.28 -2.34
N ARG A 101 -0.07 -9.88 -2.53
CA ARG A 101 1.04 -9.76 -1.58
C ARG A 101 2.03 -8.77 -2.14
N GLN A 102 2.39 -7.77 -1.33
CA GLN A 102 3.35 -6.75 -1.69
C GLN A 102 4.68 -7.05 -1.02
N TRP A 103 5.76 -6.99 -1.79
CA TRP A 103 7.13 -7.08 -1.28
C TRP A 103 7.63 -5.68 -0.97
N SER A 104 8.13 -5.53 0.25
CA SER A 104 8.72 -4.28 0.69
C SER A 104 10.07 -4.48 1.35
N PHE A 105 10.95 -3.51 1.14
CA PHE A 105 12.28 -3.41 1.73
C PHE A 105 12.39 -2.05 2.39
N LEU A 106 12.72 -2.01 3.68
CA LEU A 106 12.79 -0.76 4.47
C LEU A 106 11.50 0.08 4.36
N GLY A 107 10.33 -0.56 4.35
CA GLY A 107 9.04 0.11 4.22
C GLY A 107 8.70 0.64 2.82
N MET A 108 9.55 0.40 1.82
CA MET A 108 9.34 0.80 0.42
C MET A 108 8.88 -0.38 -0.44
N PRO A 109 7.92 -0.21 -1.36
CA PRO A 109 7.39 -1.27 -2.21
C PRO A 109 8.35 -1.52 -3.38
N PHE A 110 8.62 -2.78 -3.65
CA PHE A 110 9.45 -3.18 -4.79
C PHE A 110 8.68 -4.00 -5.81
N GLY A 111 7.83 -4.89 -5.32
CA GLY A 111 7.08 -5.79 -6.15
C GLY A 111 5.80 -6.23 -5.48
N TRP A 112 5.02 -6.98 -6.22
CA TRP A 112 3.82 -7.61 -5.72
C TRP A 112 3.53 -8.84 -6.57
N HIS A 113 2.76 -9.77 -6.01
CA HIS A 113 2.24 -10.91 -6.74
C HIS A 113 0.78 -11.17 -6.36
N SER A 114 0.03 -11.77 -7.29
CA SER A 114 -1.33 -12.24 -7.01
C SER A 114 -1.29 -13.30 -5.90
N SER A 115 -2.23 -13.22 -4.96
CA SER A 115 -2.35 -14.21 -3.88
C SER A 115 -3.63 -15.03 -3.99
N LEU A 116 -4.80 -14.38 -4.02
CA LEU A 116 -6.12 -15.04 -3.99
C LEU A 116 -7.05 -14.60 -5.14
N GLY A 117 -6.55 -13.82 -6.09
CA GLY A 117 -7.37 -13.30 -7.20
C GLY A 117 -8.38 -12.24 -6.75
N LEU A 118 -9.58 -12.29 -7.34
CA LEU A 118 -10.69 -11.38 -7.01
C LEU A 118 -11.34 -11.77 -5.68
N VAL A 119 -11.54 -10.77 -4.83
CA VAL A 119 -12.06 -10.92 -3.47
C VAL A 119 -13.12 -9.86 -3.19
N LEU A 120 -14.14 -10.21 -2.40
CA LEU A 120 -14.98 -9.21 -1.74
C LEU A 120 -14.21 -8.71 -0.55
N TYR A 121 -14.12 -7.41 -0.35
CA TYR A 121 -13.47 -6.87 0.82
C TYR A 121 -14.27 -5.73 1.44
N SER A 122 -14.26 -5.67 2.76
CA SER A 122 -14.66 -4.51 3.53
C SER A 122 -13.46 -3.99 4.29
N ARG A 123 -13.39 -2.68 4.44
CA ARG A 123 -12.31 -2.00 5.14
C ARG A 123 -12.91 -1.12 6.21
N ASP A 124 -12.44 -1.31 7.43
CA ASP A 124 -12.62 -0.34 8.49
C ASP A 124 -11.23 0.16 8.96
N ARG A 125 -11.17 1.01 9.97
CA ARG A 125 -9.92 1.50 10.54
C ARG A 125 -9.05 0.38 11.12
N TRP A 126 -9.67 -0.62 11.73
CA TRP A 126 -8.99 -1.64 12.52
C TRP A 126 -8.62 -2.87 11.73
N GLU A 127 -9.40 -3.19 10.71
CA GLU A 127 -9.22 -4.41 9.94
C GLU A 127 -9.56 -4.21 8.47
N LEU A 128 -8.92 -5.04 7.66
CA LEU A 128 -9.27 -5.30 6.29
C LEU A 128 -9.77 -6.74 6.25
N VAL A 129 -11.04 -6.92 5.94
CA VAL A 129 -11.64 -8.24 5.82
C VAL A 129 -11.82 -8.54 4.35
N ALA A 130 -11.31 -9.67 3.85
CA ALA A 130 -11.61 -10.08 2.49
C ALA A 130 -11.97 -11.56 2.36
N ALA A 131 -13.06 -11.82 1.64
CA ALA A 131 -13.54 -13.13 1.29
C ALA A 131 -13.19 -13.44 -0.18
N PRO A 132 -12.46 -14.54 -0.46
CA PRO A 132 -12.15 -14.92 -1.83
C PRO A 132 -13.42 -15.31 -2.59
N LEU A 133 -13.57 -14.81 -3.81
CA LEU A 133 -14.64 -15.22 -4.71
C LEU A 133 -14.13 -16.34 -5.63
N GLY A 134 -14.67 -17.53 -5.47
CA GLY A 134 -14.51 -18.61 -6.45
C GLY A 134 -15.13 -18.25 -7.81
N GLU A 135 -14.88 -19.07 -8.82
CA GLU A 135 -15.39 -18.84 -10.19
C GLU A 135 -16.91 -18.75 -10.23
N GLU A 136 -17.61 -19.57 -9.45
CA GLU A 136 -19.07 -19.55 -9.31
C GLU A 136 -19.56 -18.21 -8.74
N GLY A 137 -18.94 -17.72 -7.67
CA GLY A 137 -19.28 -16.43 -7.06
C GLY A 137 -19.02 -15.25 -8.00
N GLN A 138 -17.95 -15.30 -8.79
CA GLN A 138 -17.69 -14.30 -9.83
C GLN A 138 -18.73 -14.34 -10.94
N ALA A 139 -19.13 -15.54 -11.38
CA ALA A 139 -20.18 -15.71 -12.37
C ALA A 139 -21.55 -15.22 -11.87
N MET A 140 -21.89 -15.49 -10.60
CA MET A 140 -23.10 -14.98 -9.95
C MET A 140 -23.08 -13.45 -9.86
N LEU A 141 -21.98 -12.86 -9.37
CA LEU A 141 -21.83 -11.40 -9.29
C LEU A 141 -21.99 -10.74 -10.67
N LYS A 142 -21.42 -11.35 -11.71
CA LYS A 142 -21.56 -10.87 -13.09
C LYS A 142 -23.00 -10.97 -13.60
N ARG A 143 -23.74 -12.03 -13.27
CA ARG A 143 -25.16 -12.19 -13.63
C ARG A 143 -26.01 -11.13 -12.93
N GLU A 144 -25.79 -10.89 -11.64
CA GLU A 144 -26.57 -9.94 -10.84
C GLU A 144 -26.28 -8.47 -11.21
N VAL A 145 -25.03 -8.15 -11.55
CA VAL A 145 -24.61 -6.79 -11.91
C VAL A 145 -24.80 -6.51 -13.42
N GLY A 146 -24.99 -7.56 -14.24
CA GLY A 146 -25.17 -7.46 -15.69
C GLY A 146 -23.89 -7.08 -16.45
N ARG A 147 -22.75 -6.96 -15.77
CA ARG A 147 -21.43 -6.69 -16.36
C ARG A 147 -20.32 -7.32 -15.54
N ASP A 148 -19.20 -7.50 -16.21
CA ASP A 148 -17.98 -8.02 -15.59
C ASP A 148 -17.23 -6.88 -14.88
N LEU A 149 -17.31 -6.84 -13.55
CA LEU A 149 -16.67 -5.79 -12.74
C LEU A 149 -15.14 -5.91 -12.71
N GLY A 150 -14.58 -7.07 -13.06
CA GLY A 150 -13.13 -7.26 -13.15
C GLY A 150 -12.53 -6.82 -14.49
N LYS A 151 -13.35 -6.70 -15.55
CA LYS A 151 -12.88 -6.30 -16.88
C LYS A 151 -12.43 -4.83 -16.89
N GLY A 152 -11.19 -4.60 -17.33
CA GLY A 152 -10.59 -3.27 -17.40
C GLY A 152 -9.84 -2.86 -16.13
N PHE A 153 -9.79 -3.72 -15.11
CA PHE A 153 -8.92 -3.49 -13.98
C PHE A 153 -7.46 -3.51 -14.44
N PHE A 154 -6.80 -2.38 -14.22
CA PHE A 154 -5.38 -2.23 -14.47
C PHE A 154 -4.68 -2.07 -13.13
N PHE A 155 -3.68 -2.92 -12.88
CA PHE A 155 -2.96 -2.88 -11.63
C PHE A 155 -2.19 -1.55 -11.51
N PRO A 156 -2.33 -0.81 -10.38
CA PRO A 156 -1.72 0.49 -10.20
C PRO A 156 -0.22 0.34 -9.89
N PHE A 157 0.58 -0.05 -10.89
CA PHE A 157 2.04 -0.24 -10.76
C PHE A 157 2.75 1.03 -10.25
N TRP A 158 2.16 2.20 -10.51
CA TRP A 158 2.62 3.50 -10.02
C TRP A 158 2.76 3.57 -8.50
N ALA A 159 1.91 2.85 -7.76
CA ALA A 159 1.99 2.79 -6.30
C ALA A 159 3.28 2.10 -5.80
N HIS A 160 4.01 1.42 -6.69
CA HIS A 160 5.24 0.69 -6.42
C HIS A 160 6.48 1.32 -7.08
N THR A 161 6.30 2.31 -7.96
CA THR A 161 7.41 2.94 -8.70
C THR A 161 8.35 3.75 -7.81
N TRP A 162 7.88 4.25 -6.66
CA TRP A 162 8.71 5.10 -5.81
C TRP A 162 9.85 4.36 -5.09
N GLY A 163 9.71 3.07 -4.78
CA GLY A 163 10.82 2.25 -4.28
C GLY A 163 11.95 2.13 -5.31
N TRP A 164 11.59 2.05 -6.59
CA TRP A 164 12.53 2.05 -7.71
C TRP A 164 13.18 3.42 -7.94
N LEU A 165 12.42 4.52 -7.78
CA LEU A 165 12.98 5.87 -7.83
C LEU A 165 14.03 6.10 -6.75
N TYR A 166 13.86 5.50 -5.56
CA TYR A 166 14.88 5.54 -4.52
C TYR A 166 16.15 4.84 -4.96
N LEU A 167 16.06 3.59 -5.44
CA LEU A 167 17.23 2.85 -5.92
C LEU A 167 17.93 3.61 -7.07
N ALA A 168 17.16 4.15 -8.00
CA ALA A 168 17.69 4.95 -9.10
C ALA A 168 18.38 6.23 -8.60
N GLY A 169 17.81 6.91 -7.61
CA GLY A 169 18.38 8.11 -6.99
C GLY A 169 19.70 7.81 -6.27
N VAL A 170 19.75 6.73 -5.48
CA VAL A 170 20.98 6.30 -4.78
C VAL A 170 22.05 5.88 -5.80
N ALA A 171 21.68 5.12 -6.83
CA ALA A 171 22.60 4.71 -7.89
C ALA A 171 23.15 5.92 -8.66
N LEU A 172 22.30 6.88 -9.03
CA LEU A 172 22.70 8.11 -9.69
C LEU A 172 23.63 8.96 -8.80
N TRP A 173 23.31 9.09 -7.52
CA TRP A 173 24.16 9.80 -6.57
C TRP A 173 25.53 9.13 -6.42
N GLY A 174 25.57 7.81 -6.26
CA GLY A 174 26.80 7.03 -6.20
C GLY A 174 27.64 7.16 -7.48
N TRP A 175 26.99 7.15 -8.65
CA TRP A 175 27.66 7.37 -9.94
C TRP A 175 28.25 8.79 -10.06
N LEU A 176 27.48 9.83 -9.70
CA LEU A 176 27.96 11.21 -9.70
C LEU A 176 29.10 11.42 -8.71
N TYR A 177 29.01 10.81 -7.52
CA TYR A 177 30.07 10.83 -6.52
C TYR A 177 31.34 10.17 -7.05
N HIS A 178 31.23 8.94 -7.58
CA HIS A 178 32.34 8.23 -8.21
C HIS A 178 33.00 9.08 -9.30
N ARG A 179 32.21 9.69 -10.19
CA ARG A 179 32.73 10.57 -11.26
C ARG A 179 33.47 11.78 -10.69
N SER A 180 33.00 12.36 -9.60
CA SER A 180 33.69 13.49 -8.94
C SER A 180 34.99 13.07 -8.26
N VAL A 181 35.05 11.87 -7.68
CA VAL A 181 36.26 11.33 -7.05
C VAL A 181 37.30 10.99 -8.12
N VAL A 182 36.90 10.36 -9.23
CA VAL A 182 37.79 10.07 -10.36
C VAL A 182 38.38 11.35 -10.93
N ARG A 183 37.55 12.37 -11.21
CA ARG A 183 38.04 13.69 -11.66
C ARG A 183 38.99 14.33 -10.66
N GLY A 184 38.70 14.26 -9.37
CA GLY A 184 39.59 14.78 -8.34
C GLY A 184 40.92 14.03 -8.26
N ARG A 185 40.94 12.73 -8.58
CA ARG A 185 42.17 11.92 -8.64
C ARG A 185 43.01 12.23 -9.88
N GLU A 186 42.37 12.48 -11.03
CA GLU A 186 43.02 12.98 -12.25
C GLU A 186 43.66 14.36 -12.00
N GLU A 187 42.93 15.28 -11.35
CA GLU A 187 43.44 16.62 -10.99
C GLU A 187 44.62 16.57 -10.00
N LEU A 188 44.69 15.54 -9.16
CA LEU A 188 45.77 15.31 -8.21
C LEU A 188 46.92 14.44 -8.77
N GLY A 189 46.82 13.98 -10.03
CA GLY A 189 47.83 13.15 -10.69
C GLY A 189 48.03 11.76 -10.07
N ILE A 190 47.02 11.25 -9.34
CA ILE A 190 47.06 9.92 -8.70
C ILE A 190 46.68 8.81 -9.71
N ILE A 191 45.96 9.18 -10.78
CA ILE A 191 45.58 8.36 -11.93
C ILE A 191 45.85 9.18 -13.20
#